data_AF-A0A8D6PUV7-F1
#
_entry.id   AF-A0A8D6PUV7-F1
#
_cell.length_a   1.000
_cell.length_b   1.000
_cell.length_c   1.000
_cell.angle_alpha   90.00
_cell.angle_beta   90.00
_cell.angle_gamma   90.00
#
_symmetry.space_group_name_H-M   'P 1'
#
loop_
_entity.id
_entity.type
_entity.pdbx_description
1 polymer ?
#
loop_
_entity_poly.entity_id
_entity_poly.type
_entity_poly.pdbx_seq_one_letter_code
_entity_poly.pdbx_strand_id
1 'polypeptide(L)'
;MDITQFIPDIGGGFIIGFVVGWAAKKAIKIVAFLIGIYILSLLYLAKIGVISINKDAFLALIGNFESSLIVFGNKLVGLIHSLSFGTSFLIGFGLGFKKG
;
A
#
# COMPACT_ATOMS: atom_id res chain seq x y z
N MET A 1 15.52 32.12 -1.93
CA MET A 1 15.20 30.79 -1.39
C MET A 1 16.23 29.85 -1.95
N ASP A 2 17.12 29.36 -1.11
CA ASP A 2 18.38 28.76 -1.54
C ASP A 2 18.17 27.30 -1.96
N ILE A 3 18.30 27.06 -3.27
CA ILE A 3 18.29 25.75 -3.94
C ILE A 3 19.25 24.72 -3.31
N THR A 4 20.21 25.16 -2.51
CA THR A 4 21.20 24.33 -1.81
C THR A 4 20.64 23.57 -0.61
N GLN A 5 19.57 24.05 0.05
CA GLN A 5 18.90 23.31 1.13
C GLN A 5 17.87 22.29 0.59
N PHE A 6 17.38 22.51 -0.63
CA PHE A 6 16.37 21.66 -1.26
C PHE A 6 16.92 20.29 -1.71
N ILE A 7 18.18 20.25 -2.12
CA ILE A 7 18.87 19.03 -2.58
C ILE A 7 19.02 17.94 -1.49
N PRO A 8 19.52 18.25 -0.27
CA PRO A 8 19.58 17.24 0.79
C PRO A 8 18.20 16.79 1.27
N ASP A 9 17.20 17.68 1.29
CA ASP A 9 15.82 17.33 1.69
C ASP A 9 15.13 16.43 0.65
N ILE A 10 15.29 16.71 -0.65
CA ILE A 10 14.82 15.86 -1.74
C ILE A 10 15.54 14.51 -1.72
N GLY A 11 16.87 14.51 -1.56
CA GLY A 11 17.69 13.30 -1.53
C GLY A 11 17.37 12.40 -0.34
N GLY A 12 17.18 12.99 0.84
CA GLY A 12 16.77 12.27 2.05
C GLY A 12 15.40 11.62 1.90
N GLY A 13 14.41 12.37 1.37
CA GLY A 13 13.08 11.84 1.08
C GLY A 13 13.10 10.65 0.13
N PHE A 14 13.92 10.71 -0.93
CA PHE A 14 14.09 9.61 -1.88
C PHE A 14 14.69 8.35 -1.25
N ILE A 15 15.78 8.48 -0.48
CA ILE A 15 16.44 7.34 0.18
C ILE A 15 15.49 6.68 1.18
N ILE A 16 14.84 7.48 2.03
CA ILE A 16 13.89 6.99 3.03
C ILE A 16 12.71 6.32 2.31
N GLY A 17 12.16 6.96 1.28
CA GLY A 17 11.12 6.39 0.42
C GLY A 17 11.54 5.03 -0.14
N PHE A 18 12.74 4.92 -0.70
CA PHE A 18 13.26 3.69 -1.28
C PHE A 18 13.38 2.54 -0.27
N VAL A 19 13.97 2.81 0.89
CA VAL A 19 14.13 1.80 1.96
C VAL A 19 12.74 1.35 2.47
N VAL A 20 11.84 2.30 2.72
CA VAL A 20 10.48 2.02 3.18
C VAL A 20 9.70 1.23 2.12
N GLY A 21 9.80 1.60 0.84
CA GLY A 21 9.13 0.90 -0.26
C GLY A 21 9.60 -0.54 -0.40
N TRP A 22 10.90 -0.79 -0.25
CA TRP A 22 11.45 -2.15 -0.26
C TRP A 22 10.96 -2.99 0.92
N ALA A 23 10.98 -2.43 2.14
CA ALA A 23 10.48 -3.10 3.34
C ALA A 23 8.97 -3.37 3.25
N ALA A 24 8.20 -2.41 2.74
CA ALA A 24 6.76 -2.51 2.58
C ALA A 24 6.36 -3.68 1.67
N LYS A 25 7.05 -3.90 0.55
CA LYS A 25 6.75 -5.03 -0.34
C LYS A 25 7.00 -6.37 0.35
N LYS A 26 8.06 -6.46 1.15
CA LYS A 26 8.36 -7.68 1.90
C LYS A 26 7.27 -7.95 2.95
N ALA A 27 6.82 -6.92 3.67
CA ALA A 27 5.70 -7.04 4.60
C ALA A 27 4.40 -7.47 3.90
N ILE A 28 4.08 -6.88 2.74
CA ILE A 28 2.91 -7.22 1.94
C ILE A 28 2.93 -8.68 1.48
N LYS A 29 4.09 -9.25 1.12
CA LYS A 29 4.20 -10.68 0.79
C LYS A 29 3.82 -11.57 1.98
N ILE A 30 4.27 -11.25 3.19
CA ILE A 30 3.90 -12.00 4.41
C ILE A 30 2.39 -11.87 4.68
N VAL A 31 1.86 -10.64 4.63
CA VAL A 31 0.44 -10.39 4.92
C VAL A 31 -0.46 -11.07 3.88
N ALA A 32 -0.11 -11.00 2.60
CA ALA A 32 -0.84 -11.68 1.52
C ALA A 32 -0.85 -13.20 1.71
N PHE A 33 0.26 -13.79 2.14
CA PHE A 33 0.34 -15.22 2.46
C PHE A 33 -0.60 -15.58 3.62
N LEU A 34 -0.61 -14.78 4.69
CA LEU A 34 -1.47 -15.01 5.86
C LEU A 34 -2.96 -14.86 5.50
N ILE A 35 -3.31 -13.87 4.69
CA ILE A 35 -4.69 -13.69 4.19
C ILE A 35 -5.10 -14.85 3.29
N GLY A 36 -4.22 -15.30 2.40
CA GLY A 36 -4.49 -16.43 1.51
C GLY A 36 -4.79 -17.71 2.29
N ILE A 37 -3.99 -18.01 3.32
CA ILE A 37 -4.22 -19.19 4.16
C ILE A 37 -5.51 -19.08 4.97
N TYR A 38 -5.84 -17.87 5.44
CA TYR A 38 -7.08 -17.59 6.15
C TYR A 38 -8.31 -17.80 5.25
N ILE A 39 -8.29 -17.26 4.03
CA ILE A 39 -9.38 -17.45 3.05
C ILE A 39 -9.51 -18.93 2.68
N LEU A 40 -8.39 -19.64 2.51
CA LEU A 40 -8.39 -21.08 2.20
C LEU A 40 -9.02 -21.90 3.33
N SER A 41 -8.72 -21.55 4.59
CA SER A 41 -9.34 -22.15 5.77
C SER A 41 -10.85 -21.88 5.82
N LEU A 42 -11.29 -20.64 5.53
CA LEU A 42 -12.70 -20.28 5.44
C LEU A 42 -13.43 -21.06 4.33
N LEU A 43 -12.82 -21.19 3.15
CA LEU A 43 -13.40 -21.93 2.03
C LEU A 43 -13.56 -23.42 2.35
N TYR A 44 -12.60 -24.00 3.06
CA TYR A 44 -12.66 -25.39 3.51
C TYR A 44 -13.82 -25.60 4.50
N LEU A 45 -13.98 -24.69 5.46
CA LEU A 45 -15.04 -24.77 6.46
C LEU A 45 -16.43 -24.49 5.87
N ALA A 46 -16.51 -23.65 4.83
CA ALA A 46 -17.71 -23.45 4.04
C ALA A 46 -18.12 -24.69 3.22
N LYS A 47 -17.15 -25.45 2.67
CA LYS A 47 -17.45 -26.72 1.96
C LYS A 47 -18.03 -27.80 2.87
N ILE A 48 -17.64 -27.82 4.14
CA ILE A 48 -18.15 -28.76 5.15
C ILE A 48 -19.55 -28.32 5.66
N GLY A 49 -20.03 -27.12 5.26
CA GLY A 49 -21.36 -26.63 5.59
C GLY A 49 -21.50 -26.02 6.98
N VAL A 50 -20.38 -25.79 7.69
CA VAL A 50 -20.36 -25.23 9.05
C VAL A 50 -20.54 -23.70 9.03
N ILE A 51 -20.17 -23.02 7.93
CA ILE A 51 -20.24 -21.56 7.77
C ILE A 51 -20.90 -21.19 6.44
N SER A 52 -21.90 -20.29 6.48
CA SER A 52 -22.49 -19.64 5.30
C SER A 52 -21.72 -18.36 4.99
N ILE A 53 -20.99 -18.32 3.88
CA ILE A 53 -20.28 -17.12 3.42
C ILE A 53 -21.30 -16.19 2.74
N ASN A 54 -21.60 -15.05 3.39
CA ASN A 54 -22.41 -14.00 2.79
C ASN A 54 -21.60 -13.30 1.68
N LYS A 55 -21.96 -13.57 0.43
CA LYS A 55 -21.29 -13.01 -0.75
C LYS A 55 -21.44 -11.50 -0.84
N ASP A 56 -22.58 -10.94 -0.43
CA ASP A 56 -22.83 -9.50 -0.45
C ASP A 56 -21.96 -8.76 0.56
N ALA A 57 -21.83 -9.30 1.78
CA ALA A 57 -20.94 -8.75 2.80
C ALA A 57 -19.47 -8.80 2.36
N PHE A 58 -19.06 -9.89 1.70
CA PHE A 58 -17.70 -10.03 1.16
C PHE A 58 -17.42 -9.03 0.03
N LEU A 59 -18.36 -8.86 -0.91
CA LEU A 59 -18.24 -7.87 -1.98
C LEU A 59 -18.25 -6.44 -1.44
N ALA A 60 -19.05 -6.14 -0.41
CA ALA A 60 -19.05 -4.85 0.25
C ALA A 60 -17.71 -4.55 0.94
N LEU A 61 -17.10 -5.54 1.59
CA LEU A 61 -15.76 -5.40 2.18
C LEU A 61 -14.70 -5.08 1.12
N ILE A 62 -14.74 -5.76 -0.04
CA ILE A 62 -13.84 -5.48 -1.15
C ILE A 62 -14.08 -4.07 -1.72
N GLY A 63 -15.34 -3.69 -1.95
CA GLY A 63 -15.69 -2.37 -2.48
C GLY A 63 -15.30 -1.22 -1.53
N ASN A 64 -15.42 -1.42 -0.22
CA ASN A 64 -14.98 -0.47 0.79
C ASN A 64 -13.44 -0.33 0.80
N PHE A 65 -12.72 -1.44 0.61
CA PHE A 65 -11.28 -1.44 0.50
C PHE A 65 -10.81 -0.70 -0.75
N GLU A 66 -11.41 -0.97 -1.92
CA GLU A 66 -11.11 -0.29 -3.17
C GLU A 66 -11.39 1.21 -3.09
N SER A 67 -12.53 1.60 -2.52
CA SER A 67 -12.88 3.01 -2.29
C SER A 67 -11.87 3.71 -1.38
N SER A 68 -11.42 3.03 -0.32
CA SER A 68 -10.40 3.55 0.59
C SER A 68 -9.05 3.75 -0.11
N LEU A 69 -8.66 2.80 -0.97
CA LEU A 69 -7.43 2.93 -1.78
C LEU A 69 -7.52 4.09 -2.78
N ILE A 70 -8.66 4.29 -3.43
CA ILE A 70 -8.87 5.41 -4.37
C ILE A 70 -8.81 6.75 -3.64
N VAL A 71 -9.46 6.89 -2.49
CA VAL A 71 -9.41 8.11 -1.67
C VAL A 71 -7.98 8.40 -1.22
N PHE A 72 -7.24 7.38 -0.79
CA PHE A 72 -5.83 7.52 -0.43
C PHE A 72 -4.97 7.93 -1.63
N GLY A 73 -5.18 7.31 -2.80
CA GLY A 73 -4.53 7.65 -4.06
C GLY A 73 -4.76 9.10 -4.46
N ASN A 74 -5.99 9.58 -4.43
CA ASN A 74 -6.31 10.98 -4.73
C ASN A 74 -5.65 11.95 -3.73
N LYS A 75 -5.58 11.58 -2.44
CA LYS A 75 -4.91 12.39 -1.43
C LYS A 75 -3.39 12.44 -1.63
N LEU A 76 -2.78 11.33 -2.06
CA LEU A 76 -1.37 11.28 -2.44
C LEU A 76 -1.10 12.15 -3.68
N VAL A 77 -1.97 12.12 -4.68
CA VAL A 77 -1.86 12.98 -5.86
C VAL A 77 -1.97 14.46 -5.47
N GLY A 78 -2.86 14.83 -4.55
CA GLY A 78 -2.93 16.19 -4.01
C GLY A 78 -1.66 16.62 -3.24
N LEU A 79 -0.96 15.68 -2.60
CA LEU A 79 0.28 15.93 -1.86
C LEU A 79 1.49 16.13 -2.78
N ILE A 80 1.50 15.51 -3.96
CA ILE A 80 2.51 15.71 -5.02
C ILE A 80 2.55 17.18 -5.48
N HIS A 81 1.40 17.85 -5.52
CA HIS A 81 1.31 19.24 -5.99
C HIS A 81 1.74 20.28 -4.95
N SER A 82 1.96 19.91 -3.68
CA SER A 82 2.17 20.88 -2.59
C SER A 82 3.52 20.80 -1.87
N LEU A 83 4.37 19.77 -2.09
CA LEU A 83 5.60 19.59 -1.29
C LEU A 83 6.73 18.87 -2.05
N SER A 84 7.92 19.48 -2.11
CA SER A 84 9.10 18.88 -2.77
C SER A 84 9.66 17.62 -2.10
N PHE A 85 9.38 17.41 -0.82
CA PHE A 85 9.75 16.19 -0.11
C PHE A 85 8.80 15.02 -0.44
N GLY A 86 7.52 15.31 -0.62
CA GLY A 86 6.50 14.31 -0.93
C GLY A 86 6.72 13.69 -2.31
N THR A 87 7.12 14.48 -3.29
CA THR A 87 7.42 13.99 -4.64
C THR A 87 8.64 13.07 -4.67
N SER A 88 9.73 13.44 -3.99
CA SER A 88 10.94 12.62 -3.95
C SER A 88 10.74 11.33 -3.15
N PHE A 89 10.00 11.40 -2.04
CA PHE A 89 9.60 10.23 -1.26
C PHE A 89 8.76 9.25 -2.08
N LEU A 90 7.75 9.72 -2.81
CA LEU A 90 6.88 8.84 -3.61
C LEU A 90 7.62 8.18 -4.77
N ILE A 91 8.52 8.91 -5.43
CA ILE A 91 9.38 8.34 -6.49
C ILE A 91 10.33 7.29 -5.89
N GLY A 92 10.98 7.61 -4.78
CA GLY A 92 11.86 6.68 -4.06
C GLY A 92 11.09 5.43 -3.61
N PHE A 93 9.92 5.63 -2.99
CA PHE A 93 9.02 4.56 -2.55
C PHE A 93 8.56 3.68 -3.69
N GLY A 94 8.11 4.25 -4.80
CA GLY A 94 7.67 3.48 -5.97
C GLY A 94 8.79 2.60 -6.53
N LEU A 95 10.02 3.12 -6.61
CA LEU A 95 11.19 2.36 -7.07
C LEU A 95 11.61 1.28 -6.07
N GLY A 96 11.63 1.60 -4.78
CA GLY A 96 11.92 0.65 -3.69
C GLY A 96 10.89 -0.48 -3.66
N PHE A 97 9.62 -0.14 -3.81
CA PHE A 97 8.52 -1.09 -3.90
C PHE A 97 8.61 -1.94 -5.17
N LYS A 98 9.01 -1.39 -6.32
CA LYS A 98 9.22 -2.23 -7.52
C LYS A 98 10.34 -3.25 -7.30
N LYS A 99 11.42 -2.86 -6.60
CA LYS A 99 12.62 -3.69 -6.38
C LYS A 99 12.47 -4.75 -5.27
N GLY A 100 11.58 -4.53 -4.29
CA GLY A 100 11.34 -5.47 -3.15
C GLY A 100 10.60 -6.76 -3.47
#